data_AF-A0A8D0REF2-F1
#
_entry.id   AF-A0A8D0REF2-F1
#
_cell.length_a   1.000
_cell.length_b   1.000
_cell.length_c   1.000
_cell.angle_alpha   90.00
_cell.angle_beta   90.00
_cell.angle_gamma   90.00
#
_symmetry.space_group_name_H-M   'P 1'
#
loop_
_entity.id
_entity.type
_entity.pdbx_description
1 polymer ?
#
loop_
_entity_poly.entity_id
_entity_poly.type
_entity_poly.pdbx_seq_one_letter_code
_entity_poly.pdbx_strand_id
1 'polypeptide(L)'
;MPYNCLPNLSCRSSSSSRPCVPSSCQGITLPGACNIPATVSSGNWFCEGAFNGNEKETMQFLNDRLASYLEKVRQLERDNAELERQIQERSQQQGPLVCPNYQSYFRTIEELQQKILSGKSENARLVVQIDNAKLAADDFRTKYQTELGLRQLVESDINSLRRTLDELTLCKADLEAQVESLKEELLCLKQNHEQEVNSLRSQLGDRLNIEVDAAPTVDLNSVLNETRSQYEALVETNRRDVEEWFARQRDSLENTLTETEARYSSQLAQVQGLIGNVEAQLAEIRADLERQNQEYQVLLDVRARLECEINTYRGLLESEDCKLPSNPCATTNAQPIGHCVSSSCTPCGPRTCFKSCNTFGC
;
A
#
# COMPACT_ATOMS: atom_id res chain seq x y z
N MET A 1 9.17 23.75 26.12
CA MET A 1 10.42 24.39 25.65
C MET A 1 10.86 23.72 24.35
N PRO A 2 10.56 24.28 23.16
CA PRO A 2 11.31 23.94 21.95
C PRO A 2 11.82 25.20 21.23
N TYR A 3 13.12 25.21 20.92
CA TYR A 3 13.85 26.11 20.01
C TYR A 3 14.86 25.17 19.31
N ASN A 4 15.14 25.15 18.00
CA ASN A 4 15.08 26.07 16.86
C ASN A 4 14.97 25.21 15.58
N CYS A 5 14.13 25.49 14.57
CA CYS A 5 14.20 26.52 13.51
C CYS A 5 15.15 26.26 12.31
N LEU A 6 14.53 25.81 11.19
CA LEU A 6 14.66 26.23 9.77
C LEU A 6 15.93 25.88 8.95
N PRO A 7 15.92 25.92 7.58
CA PRO A 7 14.82 26.13 6.62
C PRO A 7 14.73 25.13 5.43
N ASN A 8 13.59 25.27 4.75
CA ASN A 8 13.17 24.86 3.41
C ASN A 8 14.17 25.23 2.28
N LEU A 9 14.32 24.39 1.25
CA LEU A 9 14.66 24.77 -0.14
C LEU A 9 14.45 23.56 -1.09
N SER A 10 13.28 23.54 -1.74
CA SER A 10 13.05 22.78 -2.97
C SER A 10 13.78 23.47 -4.12
N CYS A 11 14.71 22.77 -4.77
CA CYS A 11 15.26 23.17 -6.07
C CYS A 11 14.70 22.23 -7.15
N ARG A 12 13.62 22.68 -7.79
CA ARG A 12 13.33 22.36 -9.19
C ARG A 12 14.24 23.25 -10.04
N SER A 13 15.07 22.66 -10.89
CA SER A 13 15.71 23.37 -11.99
C SER A 13 15.59 22.53 -13.25
N SER A 14 14.51 22.80 -13.97
CA SER A 14 14.41 22.62 -15.42
C SER A 14 15.39 23.60 -16.07
N SER A 15 16.35 23.10 -16.85
CA SER A 15 17.12 23.94 -17.76
C SER A 15 17.04 23.37 -19.17
N SER A 16 16.21 24.03 -19.96
CA SER A 16 16.16 23.95 -21.41
C SER A 16 17.44 24.58 -21.97
N SER A 17 18.25 23.81 -22.68
CA SER A 17 19.44 24.30 -23.36
C SER A 17 19.07 24.70 -24.79
N ARG A 18 18.85 26.00 -24.99
CA ARG A 18 18.85 26.65 -26.31
C ARG A 18 20.26 26.58 -26.92
N PRO A 19 20.42 26.25 -28.20
CA PRO A 19 21.70 26.44 -28.89
C PRO A 19 21.92 27.92 -29.22
N CYS A 20 23.06 28.46 -28.83
CA CYS A 20 23.57 29.74 -29.33
C CYS A 20 24.16 29.52 -30.73
N VAL A 21 23.62 30.23 -31.72
CA VAL A 21 24.15 30.30 -33.10
C VAL A 21 25.10 31.49 -33.19
N PRO A 22 26.31 31.37 -33.79
CA PRO A 22 27.13 32.52 -34.11
C PRO A 22 26.64 33.21 -35.38
N SER A 23 26.76 34.53 -35.35
CA SER A 23 26.35 35.49 -36.35
C SER A 23 27.22 35.53 -37.61
N SER A 24 26.55 35.61 -38.75
CA SER A 24 26.81 36.54 -39.87
C SER A 24 28.20 36.54 -40.52
N CYS A 25 28.27 35.97 -41.73
CA CYS A 25 29.07 36.53 -42.82
C CYS A 25 28.17 36.68 -44.05
N GLN A 26 27.99 37.92 -44.49
CA GLN A 26 27.12 38.35 -45.58
C GLN A 26 27.58 37.79 -46.93
N GLY A 27 26.62 37.30 -47.71
CA GLY A 27 26.80 37.02 -49.13
C GLY A 27 26.95 38.33 -49.92
N ILE A 28 28.01 38.42 -50.71
CA ILE A 28 28.19 39.48 -51.70
C ILE A 28 27.57 38.99 -53.00
N THR A 29 26.54 39.73 -53.43
CA THR A 29 25.85 39.57 -54.71
C THR A 29 26.75 40.00 -55.86
N LEU A 30 26.84 39.17 -56.90
CA LEU A 30 27.42 39.50 -58.21
C LEU A 30 26.66 40.66 -58.87
N PRO A 31 27.37 41.65 -59.45
CA PRO A 31 26.77 42.51 -60.46
C PRO A 31 27.59 42.56 -61.75
N GLY A 32 26.88 42.71 -62.88
CA GLY A 32 27.42 43.43 -64.02
C GLY A 32 27.43 42.67 -65.34
N ALA A 33 26.30 42.74 -66.04
CA ALA A 33 26.29 42.66 -67.50
C ALA A 33 26.87 43.97 -68.08
N CYS A 34 27.73 43.88 -69.10
CA CYS A 34 28.13 45.00 -69.95
C CYS A 34 28.21 44.51 -71.40
N ASN A 35 27.32 45.04 -72.24
CA ASN A 35 27.38 44.95 -73.69
C ASN A 35 28.50 45.87 -74.24
N ILE A 36 29.09 45.52 -75.38
CA ILE A 36 29.43 46.41 -76.53
C ILE A 36 29.96 45.53 -77.70
N PRO A 37 29.71 45.91 -78.97
CA PRO A 37 29.51 45.01 -80.11
C PRO A 37 30.73 44.93 -81.04
N ALA A 38 30.74 43.96 -81.96
CA ALA A 38 31.61 44.01 -83.13
C ALA A 38 30.89 43.45 -84.36
N THR A 39 30.43 44.38 -85.20
CA THR A 39 30.01 44.18 -86.58
C THR A 39 31.20 44.35 -87.52
N VAL A 40 31.16 43.57 -88.62
CA VAL A 40 31.64 43.89 -89.97
C VAL A 40 33.05 43.45 -90.42
N SER A 41 32.96 42.68 -91.52
CA SER A 41 33.81 42.52 -92.71
C SER A 41 35.02 41.59 -92.71
N SER A 42 34.79 40.52 -93.48
CA SER A 42 35.67 39.99 -94.51
C SER A 42 36.47 41.09 -95.25
N GLY A 43 37.78 40.88 -95.38
CA GLY A 43 38.71 41.69 -96.14
C GLY A 43 39.78 40.78 -96.74
N ASN A 44 39.45 40.19 -97.89
CA ASN A 44 40.35 39.43 -98.73
C ASN A 44 41.37 40.42 -99.35
N TRP A 45 42.62 40.44 -98.86
CA TRP A 45 43.69 41.24 -99.48
C TRP A 45 44.70 40.30 -100.14
N PHE A 46 44.43 40.00 -101.41
CA PHE A 46 45.48 39.61 -102.35
C PHE A 46 45.97 40.92 -102.98
N CYS A 47 47.19 41.35 -102.67
CA CYS A 47 47.96 42.29 -103.49
C CYS A 47 49.46 42.11 -103.23
N GLU A 48 50.06 41.48 -104.24
CA GLU A 48 51.43 41.47 -104.69
C GLU A 48 52.09 42.86 -104.73
N GLY A 49 53.37 42.95 -104.31
CA GLY A 49 54.26 44.07 -104.66
C GLY A 49 54.91 44.85 -103.51
N ALA A 50 56.12 44.42 -103.13
CA ALA A 50 57.21 45.18 -102.47
C ALA A 50 57.01 45.68 -101.02
N PHE A 51 57.36 44.82 -100.05
CA PHE A 51 57.59 45.20 -98.65
C PHE A 51 58.94 45.93 -98.48
N ASN A 52 58.90 47.12 -97.88
CA ASN A 52 60.07 47.82 -97.36
C ASN A 52 60.71 46.99 -96.22
N GLY A 53 62.05 46.93 -96.14
CA GLY A 53 62.78 46.12 -95.13
C GLY A 53 62.35 46.35 -93.67
N ASN A 54 61.83 47.54 -93.38
CA ASN A 54 61.37 47.95 -92.05
C ASN A 54 60.11 47.18 -91.60
N GLU A 55 59.17 46.89 -92.49
CA GLU A 55 57.96 46.12 -92.16
C GLU A 55 58.29 44.65 -91.90
N LYS A 56 59.27 44.10 -92.61
CA LYS A 56 59.76 42.74 -92.40
C LYS A 56 60.42 42.57 -91.03
N GLU A 57 61.21 43.56 -90.59
CA GLU A 57 61.78 43.57 -89.24
C GLU A 57 60.70 43.72 -88.15
N THR A 58 59.68 44.55 -88.37
CA THR A 58 58.55 44.65 -87.43
C THR A 58 57.73 43.36 -87.36
N MET A 59 57.53 42.67 -88.48
CA MET A 59 56.86 41.37 -88.52
C MET A 59 57.70 40.27 -87.86
N GLN A 60 59.02 40.31 -88.01
CA GLN A 60 59.93 39.40 -87.30
C GLN A 60 59.87 39.64 -85.79
N PHE A 61 59.92 40.90 -85.34
CA PHE A 61 59.81 41.25 -83.92
C PHE A 61 58.46 40.82 -83.30
N LEU A 62 57.36 40.99 -84.03
CA LEU A 62 56.04 40.52 -83.61
C LEU A 62 55.96 38.99 -83.55
N ASN A 63 56.56 38.29 -84.52
CA ASN A 63 56.64 36.83 -84.52
C ASN A 63 57.52 36.30 -83.39
N ASP A 64 58.65 36.94 -83.09
CA ASP A 64 59.53 36.57 -81.98
C ASP A 64 58.82 36.80 -80.64
N ARG A 65 58.04 37.88 -80.52
CA ARG A 65 57.20 38.15 -79.34
C ARG A 65 56.06 37.14 -79.21
N LEU A 66 55.42 36.75 -80.31
CA LEU A 66 54.38 35.71 -80.33
C LEU A 66 54.96 34.35 -79.94
N ALA A 67 56.15 33.99 -80.45
CA ALA A 67 56.85 32.78 -80.06
C ALA A 67 57.19 32.77 -78.56
N SER A 68 57.62 33.91 -78.01
CA SER A 68 57.84 34.08 -76.57
C SER A 68 56.56 33.90 -75.75
N TYR A 69 55.42 34.43 -76.21
CA TYR A 69 54.13 34.23 -75.53
C TYR A 69 53.65 32.78 -75.62
N LEU A 70 53.79 32.12 -76.78
CA LEU A 70 53.43 30.71 -76.94
C LEU A 70 54.27 29.81 -76.04
N GLU A 71 55.58 30.08 -75.90
CA GLU A 71 56.43 29.34 -74.97
C GLU A 71 56.04 29.61 -73.51
N LYS A 72 55.65 30.85 -73.18
CA LYS A 72 55.16 31.17 -71.83
C LYS A 72 53.84 30.48 -71.51
N VAL A 73 52.93 30.37 -72.48
CA VAL A 73 51.66 29.62 -72.33
C VAL A 73 51.96 28.14 -72.10
N ARG A 74 52.83 27.53 -72.91
CA ARG A 74 53.24 26.12 -72.71
C ARG A 74 53.89 25.88 -71.35
N GLN A 75 54.68 26.83 -70.85
CA GLN A 75 55.25 26.75 -69.51
C GLN A 75 54.17 26.85 -68.42
N LEU A 76 53.24 27.80 -68.53
CA LEU A 76 52.14 27.96 -67.58
C LEU A 76 51.18 26.77 -67.59
N GLU A 77 50.92 26.17 -68.73
CA GLU A 77 50.12 24.93 -68.84
C GLU A 77 50.80 23.77 -68.11
N ARG A 78 52.13 23.63 -68.24
CA ARG A 78 52.92 22.63 -67.50
C ARG A 78 52.90 22.90 -65.99
N ASP A 79 53.08 24.15 -65.60
CA ASP A 79 53.08 24.55 -64.18
C ASP A 79 51.67 24.38 -63.55
N ASN A 80 50.60 24.69 -64.29
CA ASN A 80 49.22 24.45 -63.84
C ASN A 80 48.91 22.96 -63.70
N ALA A 81 49.30 22.13 -64.67
CA ALA A 81 49.10 20.69 -64.58
C ALA A 81 49.81 20.09 -63.35
N GLU A 82 51.00 20.60 -63.04
CA GLU A 82 51.76 20.18 -61.86
C GLU A 82 51.12 20.68 -60.55
N LEU A 83 50.63 21.92 -60.50
CA LEU A 83 49.90 22.44 -59.34
C LEU A 83 48.57 21.71 -59.11
N GLU A 84 47.82 21.41 -60.16
CA GLU A 84 46.59 20.61 -60.08
C GLU A 84 46.88 19.20 -59.54
N ARG A 85 47.96 18.56 -60.01
CA ARG A 85 48.43 17.27 -59.49
C ARG A 85 48.75 17.36 -58.00
N GLN A 86 49.45 18.40 -57.56
CA GLN A 86 49.81 18.60 -56.14
C GLN A 86 48.59 18.93 -55.27
N ILE A 87 47.61 19.69 -55.78
CA ILE A 87 46.35 19.96 -55.08
C ILE A 87 45.57 18.66 -54.91
N GLN A 88 45.49 17.85 -55.96
CA GLN A 88 44.78 16.58 -55.93
C GLN A 88 45.45 15.60 -54.96
N GLU A 89 46.78 15.49 -55.00
CA GLU A 89 47.57 14.64 -54.09
C GLU A 89 47.44 15.11 -52.63
N ARG A 90 47.53 16.42 -52.36
CA ARG A 90 47.27 16.95 -51.01
C ARG A 90 45.83 16.78 -50.56
N SER A 91 44.85 16.88 -51.46
CA SER A 91 43.43 16.65 -51.13
C SER A 91 43.11 15.18 -50.86
N GLN A 92 43.85 14.25 -51.47
CA GLN A 92 43.75 12.81 -51.18
C GLN A 92 44.48 12.45 -49.88
N GLN A 93 45.64 13.04 -49.62
CA GLN A 93 46.36 12.89 -48.35
C GLN A 93 45.62 13.56 -47.18
N GLN A 94 44.95 14.69 -47.44
CA GLN A 94 43.91 15.24 -46.58
C GLN A 94 42.60 14.47 -46.80
N GLY A 95 42.60 13.18 -46.46
CA GLY A 95 41.34 12.47 -46.26
C GLY A 95 40.41 13.31 -45.37
N PRO A 96 39.10 13.33 -45.64
CA PRO A 96 38.16 14.26 -45.03
C PRO A 96 38.34 14.22 -43.52
N LEU A 97 38.85 15.31 -42.92
CA LEU A 97 39.16 15.47 -41.49
C LEU A 97 38.42 14.44 -40.64
N VAL A 98 39.02 13.27 -40.48
CA VAL A 98 38.38 12.17 -39.76
C VAL A 98 38.35 12.64 -38.33
N CYS A 99 37.17 12.94 -37.82
CA CYS A 99 36.92 13.19 -36.41
C CYS A 99 37.79 12.24 -35.56
N PRO A 100 38.44 12.71 -34.47
CA PRO A 100 39.02 11.82 -33.47
C PRO A 100 38.02 10.71 -33.16
N ASN A 101 38.48 9.46 -33.05
CA ASN A 101 37.62 8.27 -33.11
C ASN A 101 36.61 8.23 -31.93
N TYR A 102 35.50 8.98 -32.03
CA TYR A 102 34.48 9.13 -30.99
C TYR A 102 33.71 7.83 -30.73
N GLN A 103 33.85 6.85 -31.62
CA GLN A 103 33.24 5.53 -31.54
C GLN A 103 33.53 4.83 -30.20
N SER A 104 34.73 5.00 -29.63
CA SER A 104 35.09 4.42 -28.34
C SER A 104 34.34 5.06 -27.16
N TYR A 105 34.17 6.39 -27.19
CA TYR A 105 33.37 7.11 -26.18
C TYR A 105 31.89 6.72 -26.28
N PHE A 106 31.33 6.62 -27.48
CA PHE A 106 29.95 6.14 -27.66
C PHE A 106 29.77 4.72 -27.12
N ARG A 107 30.70 3.80 -27.42
CA ARG A 107 30.68 2.44 -26.85
C ARG A 107 30.72 2.44 -25.33
N THR A 108 31.56 3.28 -24.74
CA THR A 108 31.67 3.41 -23.27
C THR A 108 30.38 3.98 -22.67
N ILE A 109 29.76 4.95 -23.33
CA ILE A 109 28.49 5.55 -22.92
C ILE A 109 27.36 4.50 -22.98
N GLU A 110 27.28 3.72 -24.06
CA GLU A 110 26.30 2.63 -24.21
C GLU A 110 26.46 1.58 -23.11
N GLU A 111 27.70 1.15 -22.83
CA GLU A 111 27.98 0.21 -21.73
C GLU A 111 27.55 0.76 -20.37
N LEU A 112 27.80 2.05 -20.10
CA LEU A 112 27.37 2.71 -18.86
C LEU A 112 25.85 2.83 -18.80
N GLN A 113 25.19 3.22 -19.89
CA GLN A 113 23.74 3.28 -19.98
C GLN A 113 23.12 1.90 -19.73
N GLN A 114 23.69 0.85 -20.29
CA GLN A 114 23.22 -0.52 -20.09
C GLN A 114 23.40 -0.98 -18.63
N LYS A 115 24.53 -0.64 -17.99
CA LYS A 115 24.73 -0.88 -16.55
C LYS A 115 23.75 -0.10 -15.67
N ILE A 116 23.43 1.14 -16.03
CA ILE A 116 22.43 1.94 -15.30
C ILE A 116 21.05 1.30 -15.44
N LEU A 117 20.69 0.86 -16.65
CA LEU A 117 19.41 0.20 -16.89
C LEU A 117 19.29 -1.14 -16.16
N SER A 118 20.34 -1.97 -16.18
CA SER A 118 20.34 -3.24 -15.44
C SER A 118 20.28 -3.02 -13.93
N GLY A 119 21.03 -2.05 -13.42
CA GLY A 119 20.96 -1.64 -12.00
C GLY A 119 19.58 -1.11 -11.62
N LYS A 120 18.93 -0.35 -12.50
CA LYS A 120 17.56 0.15 -12.29
C LYS A 120 16.54 -0.98 -12.26
N SER A 121 16.62 -1.96 -13.17
CA SER A 121 15.73 -3.12 -13.15
C SER A 121 15.94 -3.98 -11.92
N GLU A 122 17.19 -4.14 -11.49
CA GLU A 122 17.54 -4.92 -10.30
C GLU A 122 17.06 -4.24 -9.01
N ASN A 123 17.23 -2.91 -8.90
CA ASN A 123 16.67 -2.14 -7.80
C ASN A 123 15.14 -2.26 -7.74
N ALA A 124 14.45 -2.17 -8.88
CA ALA A 124 13.00 -2.36 -8.91
C ALA A 124 12.60 -3.77 -8.45
N ARG A 125 13.34 -4.81 -8.87
CA ARG A 125 13.14 -6.19 -8.42
C ARG A 125 13.33 -6.32 -6.90
N LEU A 126 14.40 -5.74 -6.36
CA LEU A 126 14.70 -5.79 -4.93
C LEU A 126 13.66 -5.03 -4.10
N VAL A 127 13.18 -3.87 -4.56
CA VAL A 127 12.10 -3.12 -3.88
C VAL A 127 10.84 -3.98 -3.74
N VAL A 128 10.41 -4.63 -4.82
CA VAL A 128 9.23 -5.52 -4.77
C VAL A 128 9.47 -6.71 -3.84
N GLN A 129 10.67 -7.28 -3.83
CA GLN A 129 11.00 -8.37 -2.90
C GLN A 129 10.98 -7.92 -1.44
N ILE A 130 11.46 -6.71 -1.15
CA ILE A 130 11.41 -6.11 0.18
C ILE A 130 9.95 -5.91 0.60
N ASP A 131 9.11 -5.36 -0.26
CA ASP A 131 7.71 -5.10 0.06
C ASP A 131 6.93 -6.40 0.26
N ASN A 132 7.19 -7.44 -0.55
CA ASN A 132 6.61 -8.77 -0.34
C ASN A 132 7.05 -9.38 1.00
N ALA A 133 8.35 -9.32 1.32
CA ALA A 133 8.87 -9.82 2.59
C ALA A 133 8.30 -9.06 3.80
N LYS A 134 8.09 -7.74 3.67
CA LYS A 134 7.44 -6.92 4.71
C LYS A 134 5.98 -7.32 4.90
N LEU A 135 5.21 -7.47 3.82
CA LEU A 135 3.82 -7.90 3.90
C LEU A 135 3.70 -9.28 4.55
N ALA A 136 4.55 -10.23 4.17
CA ALA A 136 4.60 -11.54 4.81
C ALA A 136 4.94 -11.44 6.31
N ALA A 137 5.88 -10.58 6.69
CA ALA A 137 6.23 -10.35 8.10
C ALA A 137 5.08 -9.70 8.90
N ASP A 138 4.33 -8.77 8.29
CA ASP A 138 3.13 -8.16 8.89
C ASP A 138 2.00 -9.19 9.08
N ASP A 139 1.80 -10.08 8.11
CA ASP A 139 0.84 -11.19 8.20
C ASP A 139 1.19 -12.14 9.37
N PHE A 140 2.46 -12.53 9.49
CA PHE A 140 2.91 -13.36 10.61
C PHE A 140 2.80 -12.65 11.95
N ARG A 141 3.08 -11.35 12.00
CA ARG A 141 2.92 -10.54 13.22
C ARG A 141 1.47 -10.52 13.67
N THR A 142 0.54 -10.29 12.75
CA THR A 142 -0.90 -10.27 13.05
C THR A 142 -1.37 -11.64 13.53
N LYS A 143 -0.99 -12.72 12.85
CA LYS A 143 -1.29 -14.10 13.28
C LYS A 143 -0.72 -14.41 14.67
N TYR A 144 0.51 -13.98 14.95
CA TYR A 144 1.11 -14.15 16.27
C TYR A 144 0.33 -13.40 17.35
N GLN A 145 -0.11 -12.17 17.09
CA GLN A 145 -0.92 -11.40 18.03
C GLN A 145 -2.26 -12.07 18.32
N THR A 146 -2.95 -12.60 17.30
CA THR A 146 -4.22 -13.31 17.48
C THR A 146 -4.04 -14.59 18.28
N GLU A 147 -3.02 -15.40 17.96
CA GLU A 147 -2.70 -16.63 18.70
C GLU A 147 -2.28 -16.34 20.15
N LEU A 148 -1.50 -15.29 20.38
CA LEU A 148 -1.14 -14.85 21.72
C LEU A 148 -2.38 -14.48 22.55
N GLY A 149 -3.32 -13.76 21.94
CA GLY A 149 -4.60 -13.43 22.59
C GLY A 149 -5.43 -14.67 22.94
N LEU A 150 -5.56 -15.62 22.01
CA LEU A 150 -6.25 -16.89 22.25
C LEU A 150 -5.58 -17.71 23.38
N ARG A 151 -4.25 -17.79 23.37
CA ARG A 151 -3.48 -18.46 24.42
C ARG A 151 -3.73 -17.83 25.79
N GLN A 152 -3.71 -16.50 25.89
CA GLN A 152 -3.97 -15.80 27.16
C GLN A 152 -5.40 -16.07 27.68
N LEU A 153 -6.38 -16.13 26.79
CA LEU A 153 -7.76 -16.46 27.12
C LEU A 153 -7.86 -17.89 27.68
N VAL A 154 -7.29 -18.87 26.98
CA VAL A 154 -7.27 -20.27 27.45
C VAL A 154 -6.52 -20.41 28.78
N GLU A 155 -5.42 -19.68 28.98
CA GLU A 155 -4.70 -19.69 30.26
C GLU A 155 -5.54 -19.10 31.40
N SER A 156 -6.28 -18.03 31.14
CA SER A 156 -7.23 -17.48 32.11
C SER A 156 -8.32 -18.49 32.48
N ASP A 157 -8.89 -19.18 31.49
CA ASP A 157 -9.92 -20.20 31.70
C ASP A 157 -9.39 -21.38 32.51
N ILE A 158 -8.20 -21.90 32.18
CA ILE A 158 -7.53 -22.95 32.94
C ILE A 158 -7.31 -22.51 34.40
N ASN A 159 -6.87 -21.28 34.62
CA ASN A 159 -6.67 -20.76 35.97
C ASN A 159 -7.98 -20.61 36.73
N SER A 160 -9.07 -20.21 36.06
CA SER A 160 -10.41 -20.17 36.66
C SER A 160 -10.91 -21.57 37.03
N LEU A 161 -10.81 -22.52 36.11
CA LEU A 161 -11.20 -23.91 36.34
C LEU A 161 -10.39 -24.55 37.48
N ARG A 162 -9.09 -24.27 37.58
CA ARG A 162 -8.27 -24.70 38.71
C ARG A 162 -8.81 -24.18 40.04
N ARG A 163 -9.17 -22.89 40.13
CA ARG A 163 -9.79 -22.33 41.35
C ARG A 163 -11.09 -23.03 41.69
N THR A 164 -11.97 -23.26 40.71
CA THR A 164 -13.23 -23.99 40.96
C THR A 164 -13.00 -25.43 41.42
N LEU A 165 -11.96 -26.09 40.89
CA LEU A 165 -11.58 -27.43 41.33
C LEU A 165 -11.08 -27.43 42.77
N ASP A 166 -10.25 -26.44 43.14
CA ASP A 166 -9.76 -26.27 44.51
C ASP A 166 -10.91 -26.01 45.48
N GLU A 167 -11.86 -25.14 45.12
CA GLU A 167 -13.08 -24.87 45.89
C GLU A 167 -13.94 -26.14 46.08
N LEU A 168 -14.18 -26.90 45.01
CA LEU A 168 -14.90 -28.17 45.09
C LEU A 168 -14.17 -29.22 45.93
N THR A 169 -12.84 -29.22 45.91
CA THR A 169 -12.03 -30.13 46.72
C THR A 169 -12.17 -29.81 48.20
N LEU A 170 -12.20 -28.52 48.57
CA LEU A 170 -12.47 -28.08 49.94
C LEU A 170 -13.89 -28.44 50.38
N CYS A 171 -14.91 -28.11 49.58
CA CYS A 171 -16.31 -28.46 49.88
C CYS A 171 -16.50 -29.98 50.07
N LYS A 172 -15.81 -30.79 49.26
CA LYS A 172 -15.83 -32.24 49.40
C LYS A 172 -15.24 -32.66 50.75
N ALA A 173 -14.07 -32.15 51.12
CA ALA A 173 -13.45 -32.46 52.40
C ALA A 173 -14.32 -32.04 53.59
N ASP A 174 -14.98 -30.88 53.51
CA ASP A 174 -15.91 -30.40 54.55
C ASP A 174 -17.12 -31.33 54.69
N LEU A 175 -17.71 -31.80 53.58
CA LEU A 175 -18.82 -32.75 53.61
C LEU A 175 -18.38 -34.13 54.12
N GLU A 176 -17.19 -34.60 53.75
CA GLU A 176 -16.62 -35.84 54.28
C GLU A 176 -16.42 -35.77 55.79
N ALA A 177 -15.93 -34.64 56.31
CA ALA A 177 -15.78 -34.40 57.74
C ALA A 177 -17.15 -34.37 58.47
N GLN A 178 -18.17 -33.73 57.88
CA GLN A 178 -19.54 -33.75 58.44
C GLN A 178 -20.11 -35.17 58.48
N VAL A 179 -19.88 -35.97 57.43
CA VAL A 179 -20.32 -37.37 57.39
C VAL A 179 -19.65 -38.20 58.48
N GLU A 180 -18.33 -38.04 58.70
CA GLU A 180 -17.64 -38.75 59.78
C GLU A 180 -18.13 -38.30 61.17
N SER A 181 -18.32 -37.00 61.40
CA SER A 181 -18.88 -36.47 62.65
C SER A 181 -20.26 -37.06 62.97
N LEU A 182 -21.16 -37.10 61.98
CA LEU A 182 -22.50 -37.67 62.16
C LEU A 182 -22.47 -39.18 62.42
N LYS A 183 -21.51 -39.91 61.85
CA LYS A 183 -21.31 -41.34 62.16
C LYS A 183 -20.87 -41.53 63.61
N GLU A 184 -19.96 -40.69 64.11
CA GLU A 184 -19.49 -40.72 65.51
C GLU A 184 -20.63 -40.42 66.49
N GLU A 185 -21.45 -39.39 66.21
CA GLU A 185 -22.63 -39.06 67.01
C GLU A 185 -23.64 -40.22 67.07
N LEU A 186 -23.90 -40.86 65.92
CA LEU A 186 -24.80 -42.01 65.84
C LEU A 186 -24.27 -43.21 66.64
N LEU A 187 -22.96 -43.43 66.64
CA LEU A 187 -22.33 -44.49 67.43
C LEU A 187 -22.46 -44.19 68.93
N CYS A 188 -22.19 -42.95 69.36
CA CYS A 188 -22.36 -42.52 70.75
C CYS A 188 -23.80 -42.69 71.23
N LEU A 189 -24.78 -42.24 70.44
CA LEU A 189 -26.21 -42.40 70.76
C LEU A 189 -26.62 -43.87 70.90
N LYS A 190 -26.14 -44.75 70.02
CA LYS A 190 -26.40 -46.19 70.12
C LYS A 190 -25.82 -46.80 71.39
N GLN A 191 -24.58 -46.43 71.74
CA GLN A 191 -23.92 -46.92 72.94
C GLN A 191 -24.63 -46.46 74.21
N ASN A 192 -25.05 -45.19 74.25
CA ASN A 192 -25.85 -44.65 75.36
C ASN A 192 -27.18 -45.40 75.49
N HIS A 193 -27.91 -45.58 74.39
CA HIS A 193 -29.15 -46.34 74.39
C HIS A 193 -28.96 -47.79 74.87
N GLU A 194 -27.92 -48.48 74.40
CA GLU A 194 -27.60 -49.83 74.85
C GLU A 194 -27.32 -49.89 76.36
N GLN A 195 -26.56 -48.93 76.89
CA GLN A 195 -26.28 -48.82 78.33
C GLN A 195 -27.55 -48.55 79.15
N GLU A 196 -28.42 -47.65 78.70
CA GLU A 196 -29.70 -47.36 79.34
C GLU A 196 -30.62 -48.58 79.35
N VAL A 197 -30.76 -49.26 78.21
CA VAL A 197 -31.56 -50.50 78.10
C VAL A 197 -31.01 -51.57 79.04
N ASN A 198 -29.69 -51.75 79.11
CA ASN A 198 -29.05 -52.71 80.01
C ASN A 198 -29.28 -52.34 81.48
N SER A 199 -29.17 -51.06 81.84
CA SER A 199 -29.44 -50.56 83.20
C SER A 199 -30.90 -50.80 83.60
N LEU A 200 -31.86 -50.44 82.75
CA LEU A 200 -33.29 -50.66 82.99
C LEU A 200 -33.64 -52.15 83.09
N ARG A 201 -33.05 -52.99 82.22
CA ARG A 201 -33.19 -54.45 82.31
C ARG A 201 -32.67 -55.00 83.63
N SER A 202 -31.52 -54.52 84.13
CA SER A 202 -31.00 -54.90 85.44
C SER A 202 -31.93 -54.46 86.57
N GLN A 203 -32.46 -53.24 86.52
CA GLN A 203 -33.39 -52.73 87.54
C GLN A 203 -34.71 -53.50 87.58
N LEU A 204 -35.24 -53.91 86.43
CA LEU A 204 -36.47 -54.69 86.31
C LEU A 204 -36.26 -56.17 86.62
N GLY A 205 -35.08 -56.72 86.31
CA GLY A 205 -34.71 -58.10 86.65
C GLY A 205 -34.65 -58.36 88.16
N ASP A 206 -34.28 -57.36 88.95
CA ASP A 206 -34.22 -57.45 90.42
C ASP A 206 -35.53 -57.05 91.14
N ARG A 207 -36.46 -56.35 90.49
CA ARG A 207 -37.66 -55.78 91.16
C ARG A 207 -39.00 -56.40 90.80
N LEU A 208 -39.08 -57.36 89.88
CA LEU A 208 -40.34 -58.01 89.53
C LEU A 208 -40.62 -59.24 90.40
N ASN A 209 -40.92 -58.98 91.66
CA ASN A 209 -41.88 -59.77 92.42
C ASN A 209 -42.50 -58.94 93.55
N ILE A 210 -43.35 -57.94 93.23
CA ILE A 210 -44.25 -57.29 94.20
C ILE A 210 -45.53 -56.79 93.51
N GLU A 211 -46.67 -57.20 94.06
CA GLU A 211 -48.03 -56.72 93.78
C GLU A 211 -48.18 -55.24 94.17
N VAL A 212 -48.86 -54.47 93.33
CA VAL A 212 -49.04 -53.01 93.48
C VAL A 212 -50.20 -52.72 94.44
N ASP A 213 -49.88 -52.13 95.59
CA ASP A 213 -50.85 -51.53 96.51
C ASP A 213 -51.08 -50.05 96.12
N ALA A 214 -52.32 -49.68 95.83
CA ALA A 214 -52.67 -48.38 95.25
C ALA A 214 -52.94 -47.33 96.34
N ALA A 215 -52.07 -46.32 96.40
CA ALA A 215 -52.24 -45.10 97.19
C ALA A 215 -53.30 -44.14 96.55
N PRO A 216 -53.82 -43.14 97.29
CA PRO A 216 -55.12 -42.52 97.06
C PRO A 216 -55.22 -41.66 95.78
N THR A 217 -56.43 -41.64 95.22
CA THR A 217 -56.77 -41.17 93.87
C THR A 217 -56.58 -39.67 93.67
N VAL A 218 -55.50 -39.29 93.01
CA VAL A 218 -55.43 -38.05 92.22
C VAL A 218 -56.40 -38.20 91.04
N ASP A 219 -57.19 -37.17 90.73
CA ASP A 219 -58.08 -37.19 89.55
C ASP A 219 -57.23 -37.22 88.27
N LEU A 220 -57.00 -38.44 87.80
CA LEU A 220 -56.18 -38.75 86.63
C LEU A 220 -56.66 -38.00 85.38
N ASN A 221 -57.96 -37.72 85.26
CA ASN A 221 -58.50 -37.00 84.13
C ASN A 221 -58.02 -35.55 84.08
N SER A 222 -57.88 -34.89 85.23
CA SER A 222 -57.39 -33.51 85.32
C SER A 222 -55.93 -33.41 84.86
N VAL A 223 -55.06 -34.30 85.35
CA VAL A 223 -53.63 -34.31 84.95
C VAL A 223 -53.45 -34.71 83.48
N LEU A 224 -54.23 -35.67 82.98
CA LEU A 224 -54.20 -36.06 81.56
C LEU A 224 -54.70 -34.94 80.63
N ASN A 225 -55.69 -34.15 81.06
CA ASN A 225 -56.17 -33.03 80.27
C ASN A 225 -55.18 -31.84 80.30
N GLU A 226 -54.56 -31.56 81.44
CA GLU A 226 -53.52 -30.54 81.56
C GLU A 226 -52.30 -30.89 80.68
N THR A 227 -51.81 -32.12 80.76
CA THR A 227 -50.69 -32.58 79.93
C THR A 227 -51.04 -32.57 78.44
N ARG A 228 -52.26 -32.96 78.04
CA ARG A 228 -52.73 -32.82 76.65
C ARG A 228 -52.72 -31.37 76.20
N SER A 229 -53.24 -30.45 77.03
CA SER A 229 -53.27 -29.02 76.70
C SER A 229 -51.86 -28.45 76.53
N GLN A 230 -50.91 -28.88 77.36
CA GLN A 230 -49.49 -28.49 77.22
C GLN A 230 -48.87 -29.00 75.91
N TYR A 231 -49.16 -30.24 75.51
CA TYR A 231 -48.68 -30.76 74.22
C TYR A 231 -49.32 -30.07 73.03
N GLU A 232 -50.62 -29.79 73.07
CA GLU A 232 -51.32 -29.05 72.01
C GLU A 232 -50.73 -27.64 71.86
N ALA A 233 -50.48 -26.94 72.96
CA ALA A 233 -49.84 -25.62 72.95
C ALA A 233 -48.41 -25.69 72.37
N LEU A 234 -47.63 -26.71 72.75
CA LEU A 234 -46.27 -26.91 72.25
C LEU A 234 -46.24 -27.24 70.76
N VAL A 235 -47.16 -28.09 70.28
CA VAL A 235 -47.29 -28.41 68.85
C VAL A 235 -47.67 -27.16 68.07
N GLU A 236 -48.58 -26.36 68.61
CA GLU A 236 -49.03 -25.13 67.97
C GLU A 236 -47.95 -24.03 67.93
N THR A 237 -47.12 -23.92 68.98
CA THR A 237 -45.93 -23.05 68.94
C THR A 237 -44.92 -23.55 67.92
N ASN A 238 -44.60 -24.85 67.91
CA ASN A 238 -43.66 -25.42 66.94
C ASN A 238 -44.15 -25.21 65.50
N ARG A 239 -45.46 -25.37 65.25
CA ARG A 239 -46.06 -25.13 63.93
C ARG A 239 -45.86 -23.68 63.49
N ARG A 240 -46.12 -22.71 64.36
CA ARG A 240 -45.91 -21.28 64.07
C ARG A 240 -44.44 -20.95 63.83
N ASP A 241 -43.53 -21.47 64.66
CA ASP A 241 -42.10 -21.21 64.53
C ASP A 241 -41.56 -21.74 63.19
N VAL A 242 -42.03 -22.93 62.78
CA VAL A 242 -41.69 -23.52 61.48
C VAL A 242 -42.26 -22.68 60.32
N GLU A 243 -43.52 -22.26 60.39
CA GLU A 243 -44.14 -21.40 59.38
C GLU A 243 -43.41 -20.05 59.24
N GLU A 244 -43.07 -19.41 60.35
CA GLU A 244 -42.28 -18.17 60.36
C GLU A 244 -40.88 -18.38 59.80
N TRP A 245 -40.21 -19.47 60.16
CA TRP A 245 -38.89 -19.81 59.65
C TRP A 245 -38.92 -20.02 58.13
N PHE A 246 -39.89 -20.78 57.62
CA PHE A 246 -40.07 -20.97 56.18
C PHE A 246 -40.41 -19.67 55.46
N ALA A 247 -41.25 -18.81 56.03
CA ALA A 247 -41.56 -17.51 55.47
C ALA A 247 -40.32 -16.62 55.36
N ARG A 248 -39.50 -16.54 56.43
CA ARG A 248 -38.24 -15.78 56.43
C ARG A 248 -37.26 -16.32 55.37
N GLN A 249 -37.13 -17.64 55.24
CA GLN A 249 -36.23 -18.25 54.27
C GLN A 249 -36.69 -17.97 52.83
N ARG A 250 -38.00 -18.05 52.57
CA ARG A 250 -38.59 -17.70 51.27
C ARG A 250 -38.34 -16.23 50.92
N ASP A 251 -38.61 -15.32 51.85
CA ASP A 251 -38.39 -13.88 51.65
C ASP A 251 -36.91 -13.57 51.41
N SER A 252 -36.00 -14.23 52.13
CA SER A 252 -34.56 -14.10 51.91
C SER A 252 -34.16 -14.53 50.49
N LEU A 253 -34.66 -15.68 50.02
CA LEU A 253 -34.37 -16.16 48.67
C LEU A 253 -34.95 -15.24 47.60
N GLU A 254 -36.18 -14.77 47.78
CA GLU A 254 -36.84 -13.82 46.88
C GLU A 254 -36.08 -12.49 46.79
N ASN A 255 -35.58 -11.98 47.92
CA ASN A 255 -34.72 -10.80 47.94
C ASN A 255 -33.40 -11.03 47.18
N THR A 256 -32.74 -12.18 47.37
CA THR A 256 -31.51 -12.48 46.60
C THR A 256 -31.78 -12.63 45.11
N LEU A 257 -32.92 -13.21 44.73
CA LEU A 257 -33.32 -13.34 43.33
C LEU A 257 -33.55 -11.96 42.71
N THR A 258 -34.36 -11.11 43.35
CA THR A 258 -34.65 -9.76 42.85
C THR A 258 -33.39 -8.88 42.78
N GLU A 259 -32.48 -8.98 43.75
CA GLU A 259 -31.19 -8.29 43.71
C GLU A 259 -30.31 -8.77 42.54
N THR A 260 -30.22 -10.08 42.31
CA THR A 260 -29.44 -10.63 41.19
C THR A 260 -30.05 -10.25 39.84
N GLU A 261 -31.37 -10.34 39.69
CA GLU A 261 -32.09 -9.90 38.48
C GLU A 261 -31.85 -8.42 38.19
N ALA A 262 -31.98 -7.55 39.20
CA ALA A 262 -31.72 -6.12 39.06
C ALA A 262 -30.26 -5.84 38.65
N ARG A 263 -29.30 -6.56 39.26
CA ARG A 263 -27.88 -6.43 38.94
C ARG A 263 -27.58 -6.86 37.50
N TYR A 264 -28.13 -7.97 37.03
CA TYR A 264 -27.95 -8.43 35.66
C TYR A 264 -28.65 -7.52 34.65
N SER A 265 -29.85 -7.04 34.96
CA SER A 265 -30.57 -6.06 34.15
C SER A 265 -29.76 -4.76 33.97
N SER A 266 -29.16 -4.25 35.05
CA SER A 266 -28.29 -3.07 34.98
C SER A 266 -27.02 -3.32 34.15
N GLN A 267 -26.38 -4.49 34.28
CA GLN A 267 -25.21 -4.83 33.48
C GLN A 267 -25.56 -4.95 32.00
N LEU A 268 -26.70 -5.58 31.69
CA LEU A 268 -27.18 -5.71 30.32
C LEU A 268 -27.46 -4.33 29.69
N ALA A 269 -28.10 -3.43 30.42
CA ALA A 269 -28.34 -2.06 29.97
C ALA A 269 -27.02 -1.29 29.72
N GLN A 270 -26.01 -1.47 30.58
CA GLN A 270 -24.69 -0.87 30.39
C GLN A 270 -24.01 -1.39 29.11
N VAL A 271 -24.01 -2.71 28.89
CA VAL A 271 -23.44 -3.32 27.69
C VAL A 271 -24.18 -2.87 26.43
N GLN A 272 -25.52 -2.84 26.47
CA GLN A 272 -26.32 -2.30 25.36
C GLN A 272 -25.99 -0.84 25.05
N GLY A 273 -25.77 -0.01 26.07
CA GLY A 273 -25.31 1.37 25.88
C GLY A 273 -23.94 1.48 25.20
N LEU A 274 -22.99 0.62 25.59
CA LEU A 274 -21.68 0.57 24.94
C LEU A 274 -21.78 0.12 23.47
N ILE A 275 -22.60 -0.89 23.19
CA ILE A 275 -22.88 -1.35 21.83
C ILE A 275 -23.44 -0.19 20.99
N GLY A 276 -24.46 0.50 21.49
CA GLY A 276 -25.06 1.64 20.78
C GLY A 276 -24.07 2.77 20.50
N ASN A 277 -23.16 3.06 21.45
CA ASN A 277 -22.10 4.07 21.25
C ASN A 277 -21.13 3.66 20.13
N VAL A 278 -20.70 2.40 20.10
CA VAL A 278 -19.79 1.88 19.07
C VAL A 278 -20.49 1.83 17.70
N GLU A 279 -21.75 1.42 17.66
CA GLU A 279 -22.57 1.44 16.43
C GLU A 279 -22.72 2.86 15.88
N ALA A 280 -22.93 3.86 16.74
CA ALA A 280 -23.00 5.25 16.34
C ALA A 280 -21.67 5.76 15.77
N GLN A 281 -20.53 5.45 16.42
CA GLN A 281 -19.20 5.79 15.92
C GLN A 281 -18.91 5.13 14.55
N LEU A 282 -19.32 3.87 14.38
CA LEU A 282 -19.18 3.18 13.10
C LEU A 282 -20.03 3.82 12.00
N ALA A 283 -21.25 4.27 12.33
CA ALA A 283 -22.12 4.97 11.39
C ALA A 283 -21.51 6.32 10.97
N GLU A 284 -20.95 7.07 11.92
CA GLU A 284 -20.27 8.35 11.65
C GLU A 284 -19.05 8.17 10.73
N ILE A 285 -18.15 7.23 11.04
CA ILE A 285 -16.97 6.94 10.21
C ILE A 285 -17.37 6.52 8.79
N ARG A 286 -18.43 5.71 8.65
CA ARG A 286 -18.95 5.31 7.33
C ARG A 286 -19.46 6.51 6.52
N ALA A 287 -20.22 7.39 7.15
CA ALA A 287 -20.71 8.61 6.51
C ALA A 287 -19.56 9.52 6.06
N ASP A 288 -18.53 9.68 6.90
CA ASP A 288 -17.33 10.45 6.56
C ASP A 288 -16.55 9.84 5.40
N LEU A 289 -16.39 8.51 5.38
CA LEU A 289 -15.74 7.81 4.28
C LEU A 289 -16.50 7.99 2.97
N GLU A 290 -17.83 7.89 2.99
CA GLU A 290 -18.67 8.11 1.82
C GLU A 290 -18.53 9.55 1.31
N ARG A 291 -18.53 10.54 2.21
CA ARG A 291 -18.30 11.95 1.86
C ARG A 291 -16.93 12.15 1.21
N GLN A 292 -15.86 11.63 1.81
CA GLN A 292 -14.51 11.72 1.24
C GLN A 292 -14.41 11.05 -0.13
N ASN A 293 -15.11 9.92 -0.33
CA ASN A 293 -15.13 9.24 -1.62
C ASN A 293 -15.80 10.10 -2.70
N GLN A 294 -16.91 10.77 -2.37
CA GLN A 294 -17.57 11.72 -3.27
C GLN A 294 -16.66 12.91 -3.62
N GLU A 295 -16.00 13.51 -2.62
CA GLU A 295 -15.03 14.60 -2.84
C GLU A 295 -13.87 14.16 -3.74
N TYR A 296 -13.34 12.95 -3.51
CA TYR A 296 -12.28 12.37 -4.32
C TYR A 296 -12.73 12.15 -5.78
N GLN A 297 -13.96 11.67 -5.99
CA GLN A 297 -14.50 11.49 -7.34
C GLN A 297 -14.61 12.82 -8.08
N VAL A 298 -15.08 13.88 -7.42
CA VAL A 298 -15.12 15.24 -8.01
C VAL A 298 -13.72 15.71 -8.40
N LEU A 299 -12.71 15.49 -7.54
CA LEU A 299 -11.32 15.84 -7.84
C LEU A 299 -10.77 15.05 -9.03
N LEU A 300 -11.10 13.76 -9.16
CA LEU A 300 -10.73 12.95 -10.32
C LEU A 300 -11.36 13.49 -11.61
N ASP A 301 -12.63 13.88 -11.57
CA ASP A 301 -13.32 14.44 -12.74
C ASP A 301 -12.69 15.79 -13.17
N VAL A 302 -12.37 16.65 -12.20
CA VAL A 302 -11.66 17.92 -12.46
C VAL A 302 -10.27 17.66 -13.05
N ARG A 303 -9.52 16.69 -12.49
CA ARG A 303 -8.22 16.30 -13.01
C ARG A 303 -8.32 15.83 -14.47
N ALA A 304 -9.27 14.95 -14.78
CA ALA A 304 -9.48 14.44 -16.12
C ALA A 304 -9.79 15.59 -17.11
N ARG A 305 -10.60 16.57 -16.70
CA ARG A 305 -10.89 17.76 -17.53
C ARG A 305 -9.64 18.61 -17.79
N LEU A 306 -8.85 18.88 -16.76
CA LEU A 306 -7.60 19.64 -16.88
C LEU A 306 -6.57 18.91 -17.76
N GLU A 307 -6.48 17.59 -17.66
CA GLU A 307 -5.63 16.78 -18.54
C GLU A 307 -6.06 16.90 -20.02
N CYS A 308 -7.36 16.89 -20.30
CA CYS A 308 -7.90 17.15 -21.64
C CYS A 308 -7.57 18.56 -22.15
N GLU A 309 -7.72 19.60 -21.32
CA GLU A 309 -7.33 20.98 -21.67
C GLU A 309 -5.84 21.06 -21.99
N ILE A 310 -4.96 20.50 -21.15
CA ILE A 310 -3.51 20.45 -21.38
C ILE A 310 -3.17 19.78 -22.72
N ASN A 311 -3.81 18.65 -23.02
CA ASN A 311 -3.58 17.94 -24.29
C ASN A 311 -4.04 18.77 -25.50
N THR A 312 -5.15 19.49 -25.36
CA THR A 312 -5.64 20.41 -26.39
C THR A 312 -4.66 21.56 -26.62
N TYR A 313 -4.17 22.18 -25.53
CA TYR A 313 -3.16 23.23 -25.60
C TYR A 313 -1.85 22.74 -26.23
N ARG A 314 -1.39 21.53 -25.89
CA ARG A 314 -0.19 20.91 -26.51
C ARG A 314 -0.35 20.73 -28.03
N GLY A 315 -1.48 20.20 -28.49
CA GLY A 315 -1.73 20.00 -29.92
C GLY A 315 -1.80 21.32 -30.71
N LEU A 316 -2.37 22.37 -30.12
CA LEU A 316 -2.38 23.70 -30.75
C LEU A 316 -0.97 24.27 -30.90
N LEU A 317 -0.15 24.20 -29.85
CA LEU A 317 1.26 24.63 -29.87
C LEU A 317 2.06 23.87 -30.95
N GLU A 318 1.90 22.55 -31.04
CA GLU A 318 2.56 21.73 -32.07
C GLU A 318 2.12 22.10 -33.50
N SER A 319 0.84 22.44 -33.69
CA SER A 319 0.30 22.86 -35.00
C SER A 319 0.75 24.27 -35.42
N GLU A 320 1.06 25.13 -34.44
CA GLU A 320 1.58 26.48 -34.65
C GLU A 320 3.08 26.44 -34.96
N ASP A 321 3.83 25.55 -34.31
CA ASP A 321 5.23 25.24 -34.64
C ASP A 321 5.38 24.68 -36.07
N CYS A 322 4.35 23.99 -36.60
CA CYS A 322 4.32 23.48 -37.98
C CYS A 322 3.93 24.52 -39.05
N LYS A 323 3.44 25.72 -38.66
CA LYS A 323 3.11 26.82 -39.59
C LYS A 323 4.25 27.81 -39.78
N LEU A 324 5.31 27.70 -38.99
CA LEU A 324 6.57 28.36 -39.29
C LEU A 324 7.22 27.64 -40.48
N PRO A 325 7.67 28.35 -41.53
CA PRO A 325 8.22 27.71 -42.71
C PRO A 325 9.49 26.94 -42.32
N SER A 326 9.42 25.62 -42.44
CA SER A 326 10.59 24.75 -42.49
C SER A 326 11.42 25.14 -43.71
N ASN A 327 12.47 25.93 -43.50
CA ASN A 327 13.45 26.20 -44.55
C ASN A 327 14.06 24.86 -45.01
N PRO A 328 13.99 24.52 -46.31
CA PRO A 328 14.69 23.36 -46.84
C PRO A 328 16.14 23.76 -47.06
N CYS A 329 17.04 23.30 -46.20
CA CYS A 329 18.46 23.31 -46.52
C CYS A 329 19.16 22.05 -45.98
N ALA A 330 19.38 21.12 -46.91
CA ALA A 330 20.47 20.13 -46.99
C ALA A 330 20.61 19.12 -45.82
N THR A 331 20.62 17.80 -46.00
CA THR A 331 21.33 17.01 -47.03
C THR A 331 20.77 15.58 -47.05
N THR A 332 20.68 15.00 -48.25
CA THR A 332 20.45 13.59 -48.54
C THR A 332 21.44 12.66 -47.84
N ASN A 333 20.94 11.70 -47.04
CA ASN A 333 21.34 10.29 -47.05
C ASN A 333 20.91 9.58 -45.76
N ALA A 334 19.86 8.77 -45.86
CA ALA A 334 19.75 7.45 -45.23
C ALA A 334 18.38 6.87 -45.58
N GLN A 335 18.35 5.66 -46.15
CA GLN A 335 17.14 4.83 -46.18
C GLN A 335 16.63 4.60 -44.75
N PRO A 336 15.34 4.30 -44.59
CA PRO A 336 15.06 2.93 -44.14
C PRO A 336 13.88 2.26 -44.84
N ILE A 337 14.06 0.96 -45.00
CA ILE A 337 13.04 -0.07 -45.18
C ILE A 337 12.20 -0.11 -43.90
N GLY A 338 10.86 -0.15 -44.01
CA GLY A 338 10.01 -0.47 -42.87
C GLY A 338 8.54 -0.07 -43.04
N HIS A 339 7.74 -0.99 -43.59
CA HIS A 339 6.28 -0.94 -43.53
C HIS A 339 5.79 -0.74 -42.08
N CYS A 340 4.96 0.28 -41.87
CA CYS A 340 4.17 0.42 -40.65
C CYS A 340 2.76 -0.11 -40.93
N VAL A 341 2.45 -1.29 -40.38
CA VAL A 341 1.11 -1.85 -40.34
C VAL A 341 0.24 -0.96 -39.45
N SER A 342 -0.85 -0.45 -40.01
CA SER A 342 -1.97 0.15 -39.30
C SER A 342 -2.52 -0.85 -38.27
N SER A 343 -2.20 -0.66 -37.00
CA SER A 343 -2.88 -1.38 -35.91
C SER A 343 -4.12 -0.59 -35.53
N SER A 344 -5.25 -1.03 -36.05
CA SER A 344 -6.59 -0.61 -35.64
C SER A 344 -6.77 -0.74 -34.13
N CYS A 345 -7.30 0.31 -33.52
CA CYS A 345 -7.79 0.32 -32.15
C CYS A 345 -8.78 -0.84 -31.94
N THR A 346 -8.49 -1.73 -31.00
CA THR A 346 -9.47 -2.67 -30.45
C THR A 346 -10.42 -1.91 -29.50
N PRO A 347 -11.74 -2.13 -29.58
CA PRO A 347 -12.66 -1.55 -28.61
C PRO A 347 -12.58 -2.33 -27.29
N CYS A 348 -12.46 -1.61 -26.17
CA CYS A 348 -12.69 -2.16 -24.84
C CYS A 348 -14.12 -2.69 -24.74
N GLY A 349 -14.25 -3.99 -24.48
CA GLY A 349 -15.52 -4.64 -24.17
C GLY A 349 -16.12 -4.19 -22.83
N PRO A 350 -17.41 -4.48 -22.58
CA PRO A 350 -18.17 -3.91 -21.49
C PRO A 350 -17.76 -4.48 -20.13
N ARG A 351 -17.74 -3.58 -19.13
CA ARG A 351 -17.58 -3.90 -17.71
C ARG A 351 -18.66 -4.89 -17.27
N THR A 352 -18.25 -6.04 -16.76
CA THR A 352 -19.12 -6.94 -16.00
C THR A 352 -19.54 -6.25 -14.70
N CYS A 353 -20.84 -6.00 -14.55
CA CYS A 353 -21.43 -5.66 -13.27
C CYS A 353 -21.26 -6.85 -12.32
N PHE A 354 -20.48 -6.66 -11.25
CA PHE A 354 -20.60 -7.49 -10.06
C PHE A 354 -21.98 -7.23 -9.45
N LYS A 355 -22.95 -8.12 -9.73
CA LYS A 355 -24.15 -8.24 -8.91
C LYS A 355 -23.73 -8.96 -7.63
N SER A 356 -23.78 -8.24 -6.52
CA SER A 356 -23.80 -8.80 -5.17
C SER A 356 -24.98 -9.75 -5.04
N CYS A 357 -24.68 -11.03 -4.85
CA CYS A 357 -25.64 -12.05 -4.44
C CYS A 357 -25.88 -11.87 -2.94
N ASN A 358 -27.06 -11.40 -2.55
CA ASN A 358 -27.58 -11.48 -1.19
C ASN A 358 -29.09 -11.72 -1.27
N THR A 359 -29.49 -12.99 -1.17
CA THR A 359 -30.79 -13.40 -0.59
C THR A 359 -30.74 -14.89 -0.28
N PHE A 360 -30.34 -15.19 0.95
CA PHE A 360 -30.79 -16.37 1.70
C PHE A 360 -31.57 -15.80 2.91
N GLY A 361 -32.79 -16.29 3.14
CA GLY A 361 -33.52 -16.07 4.40
C GLY A 361 -34.95 -15.55 4.27
N CYS A 362 -35.86 -16.42 3.82
CA CYS A 362 -37.13 -16.69 4.51
C CYS A 362 -37.31 -18.20 4.55
#